data_AF-A0A8T0ER00-F1
#
_entry.id   AF-A0A8T0ER00-F1
#
_cell.length_a   1.000
_cell.length_b   1.000
_cell.length_c   1.000
_cell.angle_alpha   90.00
_cell.angle_beta   90.00
_cell.angle_gamma   90.00
#
_symmetry.space_group_name_H-M   'P 1'
#
loop_
_entity.id
_entity.type
_entity.pdbx_description
1 polymer ?
#
loop_
_entity_poly.entity_id
_entity_poly.type
_entity_poly.pdbx_seq_one_letter_code
_entity_poly.pdbx_strand_id
1 'polypeptide(L)'
;MRAIAAIKSRRTIQFVDWCPTGFKVGINYQPPTVVPGGDLAKVQRAVCMLANTTAIAEAWSRLDHKFDLMYAKRGPLSIGTLVKKEEGEFSEAEKIWGLWEGLRGGWTRFNRRS
;
A
#
# COMPACT_ATOMS: atom_id res chain seq x y z
N MET A 1 -11.85 -8.55 -24.39
CA MET A 1 -12.50 -7.75 -23.32
C MET A 1 -13.54 -8.49 -22.48
N ARG A 2 -13.98 -9.73 -22.81
CA ARG A 2 -14.96 -10.50 -22.00
C ARG A 2 -14.56 -10.71 -20.54
N ALA A 3 -13.27 -10.93 -20.26
CA ALA A 3 -12.79 -11.09 -18.88
C ALA A 3 -13.03 -9.85 -18.01
N ILE A 4 -12.81 -8.64 -18.54
CA ILE A 4 -13.03 -7.39 -17.79
C ILE A 4 -14.51 -7.19 -17.51
N ALA A 5 -15.38 -7.46 -18.50
CA ALA A 5 -16.83 -7.42 -18.30
C ALA A 5 -17.29 -8.42 -17.24
N ALA A 6 -16.75 -9.64 -17.27
CA ALA A 6 -17.05 -10.68 -16.28
C ALA A 6 -16.52 -10.37 -14.87
N ILE A 7 -15.44 -9.58 -14.75
CA ILE A 7 -14.93 -9.10 -13.46
C ILE A 7 -15.81 -7.96 -12.96
N LYS A 8 -16.18 -7.01 -13.82
CA LYS A 8 -17.07 -5.87 -13.48
C LYS A 8 -18.47 -6.29 -13.03
N SER A 9 -18.98 -7.43 -13.52
CA SER A 9 -20.29 -7.93 -13.10
C SER A 9 -20.28 -8.63 -11.74
N ARG A 10 -19.11 -8.88 -11.14
CA ARG A 10 -19.01 -9.52 -9.82
C ARG A 10 -19.34 -8.52 -8.72
N ARG A 11 -20.34 -8.85 -7.90
CA ARG A 11 -20.75 -8.04 -6.74
C ARG A 11 -19.68 -7.92 -5.65
N THR A 12 -18.65 -8.77 -5.68
CA THR A 12 -17.54 -8.74 -4.72
C THR A 12 -16.49 -7.69 -5.06
N ILE A 13 -16.55 -7.05 -6.22
CA ILE A 13 -15.62 -6.01 -6.65
C ILE A 13 -16.41 -4.72 -6.75
N GLN A 14 -16.12 -3.78 -5.85
CA GLN A 14 -16.77 -2.49 -5.78
C GLN A 14 -15.80 -1.41 -6.24
N PHE A 15 -16.27 -0.53 -7.11
CA PHE A 15 -15.53 0.64 -7.56
C PHE A 15 -16.16 1.88 -6.95
N VAL A 16 -15.32 2.87 -6.65
CA VAL A 16 -15.77 4.20 -6.25
C VAL A 16 -16.53 4.88 -7.40
N ASP A 17 -17.59 5.62 -7.06
CA ASP A 17 -18.50 6.25 -8.05
C ASP A 17 -17.80 7.23 -9.00
N TRP A 18 -16.71 7.86 -8.53
CA TRP A 18 -15.93 8.83 -9.29
C TRP A 18 -14.85 8.20 -10.19
N CYS A 19 -14.75 6.86 -10.27
CA CYS A 19 -13.86 6.14 -11.19
C CYS A 19 -14.64 5.15 -12.09
N PRO A 20 -15.33 5.61 -13.15
CA PRO A 20 -16.28 4.80 -13.90
C PRO A 20 -15.65 3.74 -14.84
N THR A 21 -14.44 3.96 -15.36
CA THR A 21 -13.78 3.02 -16.27
C THR A 21 -13.03 1.90 -15.55
N GLY A 22 -12.47 2.17 -14.36
CA GLY A 22 -11.98 1.21 -13.36
C GLY A 22 -10.79 0.31 -13.74
N PHE A 23 -10.48 0.15 -15.03
CA PHE A 23 -9.39 -0.71 -15.51
C PHE A 23 -8.55 -0.02 -16.58
N LYS A 24 -7.23 -0.10 -16.38
CA LYS A 24 -6.22 0.20 -17.41
C LYS A 24 -5.50 -1.10 -17.77
N VAL A 25 -5.31 -1.35 -19.06
CA VAL A 25 -4.74 -2.60 -19.56
C VAL A 25 -3.53 -2.31 -20.44
N GLY A 26 -2.42 -2.97 -20.14
CA GLY A 26 -1.25 -3.06 -21.01
C GLY A 26 -1.01 -4.52 -21.39
N ILE A 27 -0.51 -4.76 -22.60
CA ILE A 27 -0.21 -6.10 -23.11
C ILE A 27 1.26 -6.13 -23.53
N ASN A 28 2.00 -7.08 -22.98
CA ASN A 28 3.32 -7.45 -23.46
C ASN A 28 3.21 -8.78 -24.21
N TYR A 29 3.71 -8.83 -25.44
CA TYR A 29 3.71 -10.04 -26.27
C TYR A 29 4.87 -10.97 -25.97
N GLN A 30 5.91 -10.49 -25.29
CA GLN A 30 7.01 -11.34 -24.85
C GLN A 30 6.54 -12.23 -23.69
N PRO A 31 6.78 -13.55 -23.76
CA PRO A 31 6.44 -14.45 -22.66
C PRO A 31 7.31 -14.12 -21.42
N PRO A 32 6.79 -14.32 -20.21
CA PRO A 32 7.57 -14.17 -18.99
C PRO A 32 8.83 -15.05 -19.01
N THR A 33 9.96 -14.47 -18.61
CA THR A 33 11.21 -15.20 -18.46
C THR A 33 11.30 -15.82 -17.07
N VAL A 34 11.98 -16.97 -16.97
CA VAL A 34 12.28 -17.63 -15.69
C VAL A 34 13.78 -17.60 -15.46
N VAL A 35 14.18 -17.52 -14.20
CA VAL A 35 15.58 -17.64 -13.81
C VAL A 35 15.98 -19.12 -13.83
N PRO A 36 17.10 -19.52 -14.47
CA PRO A 36 17.59 -20.89 -14.43
C PRO A 36 17.81 -21.36 -12.99
N GLY A 37 17.28 -22.52 -12.63
CA GLY A 37 17.34 -23.05 -11.25
C GLY A 37 16.37 -22.40 -10.25
N GLY A 38 15.49 -21.50 -10.69
CA GLY A 38 14.43 -20.93 -9.86
C GLY A 38 13.18 -21.81 -9.76
N ASP A 39 12.28 -21.44 -8.83
CA ASP A 39 11.12 -22.26 -8.47
C ASP A 39 9.90 -22.12 -9.40
N LEU A 40 9.94 -21.17 -10.35
CA LEU A 40 8.81 -20.88 -11.23
C LEU A 40 8.90 -21.66 -12.55
N ALA A 41 7.82 -22.37 -12.87
CA ALA A 41 7.67 -23.05 -14.16
C ALA A 41 7.56 -22.04 -15.32
N LYS A 42 8.04 -22.43 -16.51
CA LYS A 42 7.87 -21.65 -17.74
C LYS A 42 6.39 -21.59 -18.12
N VAL A 43 5.88 -20.39 -18.37
CA VAL A 43 4.50 -20.15 -18.78
C VAL A 43 4.43 -19.33 -20.07
N GLN A 44 3.37 -19.55 -20.85
CA GLN A 44 3.16 -18.82 -22.11
C GLN A 44 2.60 -17.41 -21.89
N ARG A 45 1.83 -17.20 -20.82
CA ARG A 45 1.18 -15.94 -20.49
C ARG A 45 1.09 -15.79 -18.98
N ALA A 46 1.25 -14.57 -18.49
CA ALA A 46 1.01 -14.20 -17.10
C ALA A 46 0.24 -12.87 -17.03
N VAL A 47 -0.36 -12.60 -15.88
CA VAL A 47 -1.07 -11.34 -15.60
C VAL A 47 -0.52 -10.78 -14.30
N CYS A 48 -0.23 -9.48 -14.30
CA CYS A 48 0.02 -8.71 -13.09
C CYS A 48 -1.10 -7.68 -12.93
N MET A 49 -1.69 -7.61 -11.74
CA MET A 49 -2.75 -6.65 -11.40
C MET A 49 -2.20 -5.67 -10.37
N LEU A 50 -2.17 -4.39 -10.74
CA LEU A 50 -1.92 -3.30 -9.81
C LEU A 50 -3.27 -2.68 -9.45
N ALA A 51 -3.70 -2.85 -8.20
CA ALA A 51 -4.97 -2.36 -7.70
C ALA A 51 -4.75 -1.32 -6.60
N ASN A 52 -5.34 -0.14 -6.76
CA ASN A 52 -5.41 0.84 -5.68
C ASN A 52 -6.73 0.65 -4.95
N THR A 53 -6.66 0.11 -3.73
CA THR A 53 -7.84 -0.21 -2.90
C THR A 53 -7.67 0.41 -1.53
N THR A 54 -8.78 0.88 -0.96
CA THR A 54 -8.81 1.32 0.43
C THR A 54 -8.58 0.17 1.42
N ALA A 55 -8.57 -1.09 1.01
CA ALA A 55 -8.16 -2.19 1.90
C ALA A 55 -6.73 -2.04 2.44
N ILE A 56 -5.85 -1.26 1.76
CA ILE A 56 -4.50 -0.97 2.27
C ILE A 56 -4.52 -0.23 3.62
N ALA A 57 -5.65 0.37 4.01
CA ALA A 57 -5.90 0.95 5.34
C ALA A 57 -5.39 0.06 6.47
N GLU A 58 -5.75 -1.22 6.36
CA GLU A 58 -5.67 -2.15 7.48
C GLU A 58 -4.22 -2.52 7.72
N ALA A 59 -3.42 -2.61 6.65
CA ALA A 59 -1.99 -2.82 6.74
C ALA A 59 -1.31 -1.64 7.44
N TRP A 60 -1.66 -0.40 7.08
CA TRP A 60 -1.17 0.80 7.75
C TRP A 60 -1.59 0.83 9.22
N SER A 61 -2.87 0.63 9.53
CA SER A 61 -3.37 0.59 10.91
C SER A 61 -2.63 -0.43 11.79
N ARG A 62 -2.25 -1.59 11.24
CA ARG A 62 -1.44 -2.60 11.96
C ARG A 62 0.00 -2.12 12.21
N LEU A 63 0.59 -1.37 11.28
CA LEU A 63 1.90 -0.76 11.46
C LEU A 63 1.83 0.32 12.53
N ASP A 64 0.83 1.19 12.47
CA ASP A 64 0.58 2.28 13.43
C ASP A 64 0.47 1.72 14.84
N HIS A 65 -0.35 0.68 15.02
CA HIS A 65 -0.53 0.04 16.31
C HIS A 65 0.79 -0.52 16.87
N LYS A 66 1.62 -1.16 16.03
CA LYS A 66 2.94 -1.64 16.46
C LYS A 66 3.88 -0.50 16.82
N PHE A 67 3.81 0.61 16.08
CA PHE A 67 4.59 1.80 16.36
C PHE A 67 4.21 2.41 17.71
N ASP A 68 2.91 2.58 17.97
CA ASP A 68 2.39 3.09 19.23
C ASP A 68 2.84 2.23 20.41
N LEU A 69 2.83 0.89 20.25
CA LEU A 69 3.32 -0.04 21.26
C LEU A 69 4.83 0.12 21.53
N MET A 70 5.63 0.38 20.50
CA MET A 70 7.07 0.65 20.67
C MET A 70 7.30 1.98 21.38
N TYR A 71 6.58 3.02 20.97
CA TYR A 71 6.68 4.36 21.54
C TYR A 71 6.26 4.39 23.01
N ALA A 72 5.13 3.75 23.34
CA ALA A 72 4.62 3.67 24.71
C ALA A 72 5.56 2.92 25.66
N LYS A 73 6.29 1.91 25.18
CA LYS A 73 7.19 1.09 26.02
C LYS A 73 8.58 1.66 26.21
N ARG A 74 9.11 2.45 25.28
CA ARG A 74 10.52 2.86 25.30
C ARG A 74 10.76 4.36 25.07
N GLY A 75 9.72 5.14 24.80
CA GLY A 75 9.80 6.58 24.58
C GLY A 75 10.58 6.98 23.31
N PRO A 76 10.51 8.26 22.90
CA PRO A 76 11.12 8.76 21.66
C PRO A 76 12.64 8.54 21.57
N LEU A 77 13.34 8.51 22.71
CA LEU A 77 14.78 8.22 22.76
C LEU A 77 15.16 6.84 22.22
N SER A 78 14.28 5.84 22.33
CA SER A 78 14.60 4.46 21.91
C SER A 78 14.66 4.24 20.41
N ILE A 79 13.80 4.91 19.64
CA ILE A 79 13.89 4.95 18.18
C ILE A 79 15.10 5.79 17.76
N GLY A 80 15.35 6.91 18.46
CA GLY A 80 16.54 7.75 18.28
C GLY A 80 17.87 7.11 18.73
N THR A 81 17.84 5.96 19.40
CA THR A 81 19.04 5.15 19.72
C THR A 81 19.27 4.04 18.69
N LEU A 82 18.19 3.51 18.07
CA LEU A 82 18.26 2.54 16.97
C LEU A 82 18.67 3.18 15.64
N VAL A 83 18.24 4.42 15.41
CA VAL A 83 18.74 5.29 14.35
C VAL A 83 19.70 6.25 15.03
N LYS A 84 21.02 6.19 14.76
CA LYS A 84 21.97 7.18 15.31
C LYS A 84 21.53 8.59 14.88
N LYS A 85 20.81 9.32 15.72
CA LYS A 85 20.28 10.64 15.39
C LYS A 85 21.10 11.75 16.05
N GLU A 86 21.57 12.71 15.26
CA GLU A 86 22.12 13.99 15.74
C GLU A 86 20.99 14.94 16.18
N GLU A 87 21.28 15.91 17.07
CA GLU A 87 20.30 16.79 17.73
C GLU A 87 19.37 17.56 16.77
N GLY A 88 19.77 17.81 15.52
CA GLY A 88 18.94 18.46 14.49
C GLY A 88 17.78 17.60 13.96
N GLU A 89 17.89 16.27 14.05
CA GLU A 89 16.90 15.33 13.51
C GLU A 89 15.68 15.12 14.42
N PHE A 90 15.68 15.69 15.63
CA PHE A 90 14.55 15.67 16.54
C PHE A 90 13.45 16.63 16.07
N SER A 91 13.81 17.83 15.62
CA SER A 91 12.86 18.78 15.02
C SER A 91 12.27 18.27 13.69
N GLU A 92 13.07 17.51 12.94
CA GLU A 92 12.65 16.85 11.71
C GLU A 92 11.67 15.70 12.01
N ALA A 93 11.92 14.94 13.08
CA ALA A 93 11.04 13.85 13.50
C ALA A 93 9.65 14.35 13.91
N GLU A 94 9.56 15.48 14.62
CA GLU A 94 8.27 16.11 14.98
C GLU A 94 7.49 16.57 13.74
N LYS A 95 8.17 17.15 12.74
CA LYS A 95 7.55 17.53 11.46
C LYS A 95 7.04 16.31 10.70
N ILE A 96 7.84 15.24 10.62
CA ILE A 96 7.45 13.99 9.97
C ILE A 96 6.24 13.37 10.69
N TRP A 97 6.22 13.40 12.02
CA TRP A 97 5.09 12.92 12.81
C TRP A 97 3.80 13.72 12.53
N GLY A 98 3.88 15.05 12.48
CA GLY A 98 2.73 15.90 12.13
C GLY A 98 2.21 15.66 10.71
N LEU A 99 3.10 15.47 9.74
CA LEU A 99 2.74 15.06 8.38
C LEU A 99 2.04 13.69 8.38
N TRP A 100 2.52 12.78 9.21
CA TRP A 100 1.99 11.42 9.31
C TRP A 100 0.59 11.37 9.94
N GLU A 101 0.33 12.17 10.98
CA GLU A 101 -1.01 12.40 11.53
C GLU A 101 -1.96 13.01 10.50
N GLY A 102 -1.49 14.02 9.76
CA GLY A 102 -2.25 14.64 8.68
C GLY A 102 -2.63 13.64 7.57
N LEU A 103 -1.68 12.77 7.20
CA LEU A 103 -1.92 11.69 6.25
C LEU A 103 -2.94 10.68 6.80
N ARG A 104 -2.82 10.23 8.07
CA ARG A 104 -3.82 9.34 8.70
C ARG A 104 -5.23 9.94 8.69
N GLY A 105 -5.35 11.22 9.03
CA GLY A 105 -6.63 11.94 8.99
C GLY A 105 -7.21 12.04 7.58
N GLY A 106 -6.39 12.43 6.60
CA GLY A 106 -6.78 12.51 5.20
C GLY A 106 -7.21 11.15 4.63
N TRP A 107 -6.51 10.09 5.01
CA TRP A 107 -6.75 8.73 4.55
C TRP A 107 -8.05 8.14 5.13
N THR A 108 -8.35 8.44 6.40
CA THR A 108 -9.65 8.11 7.03
C THR A 108 -10.82 8.82 6.33
N ARG A 109 -10.64 10.09 5.96
CA ARG A 109 -11.64 10.86 5.22
C ARG A 109 -11.86 10.33 3.80
N PHE A 110 -10.79 9.88 3.14
CA PHE A 110 -10.85 9.25 1.83
C PHE A 110 -11.65 7.93 1.90
N ASN A 111 -11.36 7.08 2.89
CA ASN A 111 -12.05 5.79 3.04
C ASN A 111 -13.55 5.94 3.32
N ARG A 112 -13.98 6.99 4.04
CA ARG A 112 -15.42 7.28 4.23
C ARG A 112 -16.15 7.77 2.97
N ARG A 113 -15.41 8.24 1.97
CA ARG A 113 -15.96 8.73 0.69
C ARG A 113 -15.84 7.68 -0.43
N SER A 114 -15.34 6.48 -0.09
CA SER A 114 -15.06 5.39 -1.01
C SER A 114 -16.10 4.28 -0.89
#